data_AF-A0A941NJA9-F1
#
_entry.id   AF-A0A941NJA9-F1
#
_cell.length_a   1.000
_cell.length_b   1.000
_cell.length_c   1.000
_cell.angle_alpha   90.00
_cell.angle_beta   90.00
_cell.angle_gamma   90.00
#
_symmetry.space_group_name_H-M   'P 1'
#
loop_
_entity.id
_entity.type
_entity.pdbx_description
1 polymer ?
#
loop_
_entity_poly.entity_id
_entity_poly.type
_entity_poly.pdbx_seq_one_letter_code
_entity_poly.pdbx_strand_id
1 'polypeptide(L)'
;MNSSASAVAARNTINPQSSASNSATANDAPPWQAPRLSTDAQTAKVLSTTNFLDTSNVPLSAGATSDAKMEQDNQKLFSLYSAVNSLAYLAKLAQNATETPGQLAGLNARFQTGLAQVQQYLKSTSFNNFTLQAAMPTATASSTANISLGGFTYATRQLVTNANIDNPIPGLSASSSFTITVKKGGVATDVAIDLSQVSGPLTLGNVVSYINSQLAADGFSTRFQKVQKGGTATSNTGATYG
;
A
#
# COMPACT_ATOMS: atom_id res chain seq x y z
N MET A 1 -18.63 -58.61 -53.31
CA MET A 1 -18.70 -58.19 -51.90
C MET A 1 -17.56 -57.22 -51.64
N ASN A 2 -17.84 -55.92 -51.53
CA ASN A 2 -16.89 -54.98 -50.96
C ASN A 2 -17.69 -53.82 -50.34
N SER A 3 -17.90 -53.90 -49.03
CA SER A 3 -18.64 -52.89 -48.26
C SER A 3 -17.63 -51.98 -47.57
N SER A 4 -17.44 -50.78 -48.08
CA SER A 4 -16.66 -49.73 -47.42
C SER A 4 -17.50 -49.13 -46.29
N ALA A 5 -17.12 -49.41 -45.04
CA ALA A 5 -17.69 -48.75 -43.87
C ALA A 5 -16.98 -47.40 -43.65
N SER A 6 -17.69 -46.31 -43.95
CA SER A 6 -17.29 -44.95 -43.59
C SER A 6 -17.38 -44.76 -42.08
N ALA A 7 -16.24 -44.66 -41.39
CA ALA A 7 -16.20 -44.21 -40.00
C ALA A 7 -16.17 -42.68 -39.96
N VAL A 8 -17.29 -42.09 -39.54
CA VAL A 8 -17.45 -40.67 -39.27
C VAL A 8 -16.65 -40.33 -38.01
N ALA A 9 -15.47 -39.72 -38.17
CA ALA A 9 -14.77 -39.11 -37.05
C ALA A 9 -15.42 -37.76 -36.73
N ALA A 10 -16.12 -37.70 -35.60
CA ALA A 10 -16.67 -36.47 -35.05
C ALA A 10 -15.55 -35.44 -34.85
N ARG A 11 -15.53 -34.42 -35.71
CA ARG A 11 -14.73 -33.22 -35.50
C ARG A 11 -15.46 -32.40 -34.43
N ASN A 12 -14.91 -32.36 -33.22
CA ASN A 12 -15.29 -31.35 -32.24
C ASN A 12 -14.72 -30.01 -32.71
N THR A 13 -15.40 -29.37 -33.66
CA THR A 13 -15.17 -27.98 -34.05
C THR A 13 -15.64 -27.10 -32.90
N ILE A 14 -14.74 -26.81 -31.97
CA ILE A 14 -14.91 -25.67 -31.08
C ILE A 14 -14.73 -24.44 -31.97
N ASN A 15 -15.85 -23.92 -32.49
CA ASN A 15 -15.91 -22.55 -32.98
C ASN A 15 -15.49 -21.65 -31.81
N PRO A 16 -14.40 -20.86 -31.91
CA PRO A 16 -14.25 -19.75 -31.00
C PRO A 16 -15.35 -18.76 -31.35
N GLN A 17 -16.46 -18.84 -30.61
CA GLN A 17 -17.44 -17.78 -30.60
C GLN A 17 -16.75 -16.59 -29.92
N SER A 18 -16.20 -15.71 -30.75
CA SER A 18 -15.74 -14.39 -30.34
C SER A 18 -16.94 -13.66 -29.75
N SER A 19 -17.16 -13.81 -28.45
CA SER A 19 -17.99 -12.88 -27.70
C SER A 19 -17.31 -11.53 -27.85
N ALA A 20 -17.86 -10.68 -28.72
CA ALA A 20 -17.46 -9.29 -28.87
C ALA A 20 -17.62 -8.61 -27.51
N SER A 21 -16.54 -8.67 -26.74
CA SER A 21 -16.42 -8.00 -25.47
C SER A 21 -16.13 -6.57 -25.85
N ASN A 22 -17.04 -5.63 -25.57
CA ASN A 22 -16.78 -4.20 -25.71
C ASN A 22 -15.78 -3.75 -24.62
N SER A 23 -14.60 -4.35 -24.58
CA SER A 23 -13.48 -3.88 -23.77
C SER A 23 -12.58 -3.02 -24.64
N ALA A 24 -11.90 -2.05 -24.04
CA ALA A 24 -10.92 -1.20 -24.70
C ALA A 24 -9.70 -1.97 -25.27
N THR A 25 -9.70 -3.30 -25.16
CA THR A 25 -8.63 -4.22 -25.54
C THR A 25 -9.14 -5.35 -26.43
N ALA A 26 -10.37 -5.24 -26.97
CA ALA A 26 -11.08 -6.31 -27.66
C ALA A 26 -10.34 -6.84 -28.92
N ASN A 27 -9.47 -6.01 -29.48
CA ASN A 27 -8.68 -6.32 -30.69
C ASN A 27 -7.19 -6.56 -30.39
N ASP A 28 -6.77 -6.52 -29.12
CA ASP A 28 -5.42 -6.96 -28.75
C ASP A 28 -5.30 -8.47 -28.98
N ALA A 29 -4.12 -8.91 -29.41
CA ALA A 29 -3.76 -10.32 -29.43
C ALA A 29 -3.04 -10.64 -28.12
N PRO A 30 -3.75 -10.95 -27.03
CA PRO A 30 -3.11 -11.18 -25.76
C PRO A 30 -2.19 -12.42 -25.82
N PRO A 31 -1.12 -12.44 -25.01
CA PRO A 31 -0.10 -13.49 -25.08
C PRO A 31 -0.61 -14.88 -24.71
N TRP A 32 -1.76 -14.99 -24.03
CA TRP A 32 -2.41 -16.27 -23.72
C TRP A 32 -3.27 -16.84 -24.86
N GLN A 33 -3.50 -16.07 -25.94
CA GLN A 33 -4.16 -16.55 -27.16
C GLN A 33 -3.16 -17.02 -28.23
N ALA A 34 -1.86 -16.80 -28.03
CA ALA A 34 -0.83 -17.25 -28.95
C ALA A 34 -0.85 -18.79 -29.10
N PRO A 35 -0.65 -19.33 -30.32
CA PRO A 35 -0.52 -20.77 -30.53
C PRO A 35 0.54 -21.39 -29.62
N ARG A 36 0.25 -22.55 -29.03
CA ARG A 36 1.21 -23.27 -28.20
C ARG A 36 2.37 -23.74 -29.07
N LEU A 37 3.60 -23.34 -28.71
CA LEU A 37 4.82 -23.85 -29.32
C LEU A 37 5.03 -25.32 -28.94
N SER A 38 5.75 -26.07 -29.79
CA SER A 38 6.28 -27.38 -29.39
C SER A 38 7.29 -27.22 -28.25
N THR A 39 7.53 -28.28 -27.47
CA THR A 39 8.48 -28.27 -26.35
C THR A 39 9.87 -27.78 -26.77
N ASP A 40 10.36 -28.25 -27.92
CA ASP A 40 11.68 -27.88 -28.45
C ASP A 40 11.73 -26.40 -28.87
N ALA A 41 10.69 -25.92 -29.55
CA ALA A 41 10.60 -24.51 -29.95
C ALA A 41 10.48 -23.59 -28.74
N GLN A 42 9.75 -24.00 -27.70
CA GLN A 42 9.64 -23.26 -26.45
C GLN A 42 10.96 -23.22 -25.68
N THR A 43 11.67 -24.36 -25.61
CA THR A 43 13.02 -24.45 -25.02
C THR A 43 14.00 -23.55 -25.74
N ALA A 44 14.07 -23.64 -27.07
CA ALA A 44 14.95 -22.80 -27.87
C ALA A 44 14.66 -21.30 -27.67
N LYS A 45 13.37 -20.91 -27.67
CA LYS A 45 12.95 -19.52 -27.44
C LYS A 45 13.39 -19.00 -26.07
N VAL A 46 13.14 -19.76 -25.01
CA VAL A 46 13.49 -19.34 -23.64
C VAL A 46 15.01 -19.30 -23.43
N LEU A 47 15.76 -20.24 -24.01
CA LEU A 47 17.22 -20.26 -23.92
C LEU A 47 17.92 -19.23 -24.83
N SER A 48 17.29 -18.78 -25.92
CA SER A 48 17.82 -17.70 -26.76
C SER A 48 17.48 -16.30 -26.25
N THR A 49 16.54 -16.19 -25.31
CA THR A 49 16.10 -14.91 -24.75
C THR A 49 17.22 -14.30 -23.90
N THR A 50 17.66 -13.09 -24.28
CA THR A 50 18.64 -12.28 -23.55
C THR A 50 17.99 -11.18 -22.72
N ASN A 51 16.85 -10.66 -23.19
CA ASN A 51 16.01 -9.72 -22.48
C ASN A 51 14.61 -10.30 -22.31
N PHE A 52 14.24 -10.67 -21.08
CA PHE A 52 12.94 -11.28 -20.79
C PHE A 52 11.78 -10.27 -20.91
N LEU A 53 12.08 -8.97 -20.85
CA LEU A 53 11.10 -7.88 -20.85
C LEU A 53 11.24 -6.97 -22.06
N ASP A 54 11.62 -7.55 -23.18
CA ASP A 54 11.69 -6.84 -24.44
C ASP A 54 10.27 -6.47 -24.93
N THR A 55 9.88 -5.23 -24.69
CA THR A 55 8.61 -4.67 -25.13
C THR A 55 8.52 -4.51 -26.65
N SER A 56 9.64 -4.58 -27.38
CA SER A 56 9.66 -4.47 -28.84
C SER A 56 9.12 -5.73 -29.55
N ASN A 57 9.03 -6.86 -28.83
CA ASN A 57 8.51 -8.13 -29.34
C ASN A 57 7.04 -8.37 -28.99
N VAL A 58 6.38 -7.43 -28.33
CA VAL A 58 4.94 -7.54 -28.11
C VAL A 58 4.25 -7.19 -29.42
N PRO A 59 3.41 -8.08 -29.98
CA PRO A 59 2.65 -7.76 -31.17
C PRO A 59 1.83 -6.48 -30.90
N LEU A 60 2.21 -5.37 -31.55
CA LEU A 60 1.32 -4.24 -31.69
C LEU A 60 0.14 -4.75 -32.52
N SER A 61 -1.00 -5.00 -31.91
CA SER A 61 -2.20 -5.17 -32.70
C SER A 61 -2.54 -3.81 -33.28
N ALA A 62 -2.23 -3.62 -34.56
CA ALA A 62 -2.50 -2.38 -35.26
C ALA A 62 -4.02 -2.10 -35.22
N GLY A 63 -4.43 -1.13 -34.41
CA GLY A 63 -5.81 -0.61 -34.36
C GLY A 63 -6.60 -0.86 -33.07
N ALA A 64 -5.95 -1.18 -31.94
CA ALA A 64 -6.62 -1.76 -30.77
C ALA A 64 -7.46 -0.81 -29.89
N THR A 65 -7.21 0.51 -29.90
CA THR A 65 -7.96 1.50 -29.10
C THR A 65 -7.62 2.92 -29.59
N SER A 66 -8.53 3.90 -29.48
CA SER A 66 -8.19 5.33 -29.71
C SER A 66 -7.36 5.94 -28.57
N ASP A 67 -7.30 5.26 -27.42
CA ASP A 67 -6.48 5.60 -26.26
C ASP A 67 -5.11 4.91 -26.36
N ALA A 68 -4.14 5.68 -26.85
CA ALA A 68 -2.74 5.27 -26.97
C ALA A 68 -2.08 4.95 -25.62
N LYS A 69 -2.59 5.46 -24.49
CA LYS A 69 -2.03 5.19 -23.16
C LYS A 69 -2.39 3.79 -22.67
N MET A 70 -3.62 3.36 -22.93
CA MET A 70 -4.08 2.00 -22.63
C MET A 70 -3.26 0.97 -23.41
N GLU A 71 -3.03 1.23 -24.70
CA GLU A 71 -2.21 0.36 -25.55
C GLU A 71 -0.79 0.18 -25.01
N GLN A 72 -0.14 1.29 -24.62
CA GLN A 72 1.19 1.25 -24.00
C GLN A 72 1.21 0.42 -22.71
N ASP A 73 0.16 0.50 -21.89
CA ASP A 73 0.06 -0.27 -20.65
C ASP A 73 -0.17 -1.75 -20.91
N ASN A 74 -0.99 -2.10 -21.91
CA ASN A 74 -1.18 -3.49 -22.34
C ASN A 74 0.13 -4.11 -22.83
N GLN A 75 0.90 -3.38 -23.65
CA GLN A 75 2.21 -3.85 -24.11
C GLN A 75 3.17 -4.13 -22.94
N LYS A 76 3.18 -3.23 -21.94
CA LYS A 76 3.98 -3.42 -20.73
C LYS A 76 3.53 -4.63 -19.93
N LEU A 77 2.22 -4.87 -19.79
CA LEU A 77 1.66 -6.02 -19.08
C LEU A 77 1.90 -7.34 -19.81
N PHE A 78 1.78 -7.36 -21.14
CA PHE A 78 2.03 -8.55 -21.95
C PHE A 78 3.51 -8.95 -21.95
N SER A 79 4.41 -7.95 -21.94
CA SER A 79 5.85 -8.18 -21.73
C SER A 79 6.10 -8.84 -20.37
N LEU A 80 5.52 -8.29 -19.31
CA LEU A 80 5.64 -8.83 -17.96
C LEU A 80 5.11 -10.26 -17.85
N TYR A 81 3.92 -10.52 -18.40
CA TYR A 81 3.35 -11.86 -18.47
C TYR A 81 4.29 -12.83 -19.19
N SER A 82 4.83 -12.45 -20.33
CA SER A 82 5.73 -13.28 -21.13
C SER A 82 7.04 -13.61 -20.39
N ALA A 83 7.60 -12.64 -19.66
CA ALA A 83 8.78 -12.83 -18.83
C ALA A 83 8.53 -13.86 -17.72
N VAL A 84 7.44 -13.69 -16.96
CA VAL A 84 7.08 -14.59 -15.84
C VAL A 84 6.82 -16.02 -16.35
N ASN A 85 6.14 -16.18 -17.47
CA ASN A 85 5.93 -17.51 -18.06
C ASN A 85 7.24 -18.17 -18.53
N SER A 86 8.19 -17.38 -19.04
CA SER A 86 9.52 -17.88 -19.43
C SER A 86 10.33 -18.31 -18.20
N LEU A 87 10.25 -17.57 -17.09
CA LEU A 87 10.85 -17.96 -15.82
C LEU A 87 10.25 -19.25 -15.25
N ALA A 88 8.92 -19.38 -15.29
CA ALA A 88 8.24 -20.62 -14.88
C ALA A 88 8.68 -21.81 -15.74
N TYR A 89 8.89 -21.59 -17.05
CA TYR A 89 9.41 -22.62 -17.95
C TYR A 89 10.85 -23.01 -17.63
N LEU A 90 11.75 -22.05 -17.33
CA LEU A 90 13.11 -22.34 -16.88
C LEU A 90 13.12 -23.18 -15.59
N ALA A 91 12.26 -22.84 -14.63
CA ALA A 91 12.12 -23.62 -13.40
C ALA A 91 11.59 -25.03 -13.66
N LYS A 92 10.72 -25.21 -14.66
CA LYS A 92 10.25 -26.53 -15.09
C LYS A 92 11.37 -27.35 -15.75
N LEU A 93 12.19 -26.73 -16.60
CA LEU A 93 13.35 -27.40 -17.21
C LEU A 93 14.33 -27.89 -16.13
N ALA A 94 14.63 -27.05 -15.14
CA ALA A 94 15.54 -27.38 -14.05
C ALA A 94 15.05 -28.51 -13.13
N GLN A 95 13.75 -28.86 -13.18
CA GLN A 95 13.17 -29.98 -12.44
C GLN A 95 13.30 -31.32 -13.19
N ASN A 96 13.75 -31.34 -14.45
CA ASN A 96 13.91 -32.57 -15.20
C ASN A 96 15.08 -33.40 -14.64
N ALA A 97 14.84 -34.69 -14.39
CA ALA A 97 15.80 -35.59 -13.73
C ALA A 97 17.06 -35.92 -14.55
N THR A 98 17.13 -35.48 -15.81
CA THR A 98 18.23 -35.77 -16.75
C THR A 98 19.21 -34.61 -16.92
N GLU A 99 19.00 -33.48 -16.25
CA GLU A 99 19.89 -32.33 -16.36
C GLU A 99 21.22 -32.56 -15.64
N THR A 100 22.33 -32.30 -16.32
CA THR A 100 23.66 -32.34 -15.73
C THR A 100 23.88 -31.15 -14.77
N PRO A 101 24.84 -31.24 -13.81
CA PRO A 101 25.15 -30.12 -12.92
C PRO A 101 25.49 -28.81 -13.64
N GLY A 102 26.16 -28.88 -14.80
CA GLY A 102 26.48 -27.71 -15.62
C GLY A 102 25.25 -27.06 -16.26
N GLN A 103 24.29 -27.87 -16.71
CA GLN A 103 23.02 -27.38 -17.24
C GLN A 103 22.19 -26.71 -16.15
N LEU A 104 22.10 -27.32 -14.96
CA LEU A 104 21.41 -26.74 -13.81
C LEU A 104 22.02 -25.39 -13.38
N ALA A 105 23.34 -25.28 -13.36
CA ALA A 105 24.01 -24.02 -13.07
C ALA A 105 23.66 -22.92 -14.10
N GLY A 106 23.66 -23.25 -15.39
CA GLY A 106 23.27 -22.33 -16.46
C GLY A 106 21.80 -21.90 -16.39
N LEU A 107 20.89 -22.84 -16.12
CA LEU A 107 19.46 -22.56 -15.95
C LEU A 107 19.22 -21.66 -14.74
N ASN A 108 19.89 -21.93 -13.61
CA ASN A 108 19.80 -21.12 -12.40
C ASN A 108 20.31 -19.68 -12.62
N ALA A 109 21.46 -19.51 -13.30
CA ALA A 109 22.00 -18.19 -13.62
C ALA A 109 21.04 -17.37 -14.51
N ARG A 110 20.43 -18.02 -15.51
CA ARG A 110 19.43 -17.38 -16.37
C ARG A 110 18.15 -17.03 -15.62
N PHE A 111 17.67 -17.92 -14.75
CA PHE A 111 16.51 -17.66 -13.91
C PHE A 111 16.73 -16.43 -13.01
N GLN A 112 17.88 -16.36 -12.33
CA GLN A 112 18.23 -15.20 -11.49
C GLN A 112 18.34 -13.91 -12.31
N THR A 113 18.93 -13.97 -13.51
CA THR A 113 19.01 -12.82 -14.42
C THR A 113 17.63 -12.32 -14.81
N GLY A 114 16.72 -13.21 -15.25
CA GLY A 114 15.37 -12.83 -15.63
C GLY A 114 14.54 -12.34 -14.43
N LEU A 115 14.72 -12.93 -13.24
CA LEU A 115 14.09 -12.47 -12.01
C LEU A 115 14.54 -11.04 -11.64
N ALA A 116 15.84 -10.75 -11.75
CA ALA A 116 16.37 -9.42 -11.53
C ALA A 116 15.80 -8.39 -12.53
N GLN A 117 15.66 -8.78 -13.81
CA GLN A 117 15.01 -7.95 -14.83
C GLN A 117 13.54 -7.67 -14.47
N VAL A 118 12.78 -8.69 -14.04
CA VAL A 118 11.38 -8.52 -13.59
C VAL A 118 11.28 -7.57 -12.40
N GLN A 119 12.15 -7.74 -11.39
CA GLN A 119 12.18 -6.85 -10.22
C GLN A 119 12.54 -5.41 -10.61
N GLN A 120 13.51 -5.23 -11.50
CA GLN A 120 13.93 -3.91 -11.98
C GLN A 120 12.80 -3.23 -12.77
N TYR A 121 12.12 -3.98 -13.64
CA TYR A 121 11.01 -3.47 -14.43
C TYR A 121 9.83 -3.05 -13.56
N LEU A 122 9.45 -3.85 -12.57
CA LEU A 122 8.38 -3.47 -11.64
C LEU A 122 8.73 -2.21 -10.82
N LYS A 123 10.01 -1.91 -10.60
CA LYS A 123 10.46 -0.69 -9.91
C LYS A 123 10.51 0.54 -10.80
N SER A 124 10.83 0.37 -12.08
CA SER A 124 11.16 1.49 -12.99
C SER A 124 10.10 1.78 -14.04
N THR A 125 9.23 0.82 -14.34
CA THR A 125 8.18 0.98 -15.35
C THR A 125 6.99 1.73 -14.76
N SER A 126 6.76 2.94 -15.25
CA SER A 126 5.51 3.67 -14.99
C SER A 126 4.41 3.20 -15.93
N PHE A 127 3.24 2.89 -15.39
CA PHE A 127 2.02 2.66 -16.15
C PHE A 127 1.19 3.95 -16.17
N ASN A 128 0.41 4.15 -17.22
CA ASN A 128 -0.44 5.32 -17.37
C ASN A 128 -1.65 5.24 -16.43
N ASN A 129 -2.33 4.09 -16.43
CA ASN A 129 -3.59 3.87 -15.72
C ASN A 129 -3.47 2.90 -14.54
N PHE A 130 -2.30 2.30 -14.33
CA PHE A 130 -2.08 1.26 -13.32
C PHE A 130 -0.91 1.60 -12.39
N THR A 131 -0.87 0.96 -11.23
CA THR A 131 0.32 0.92 -10.37
C THR A 131 0.62 -0.54 -10.08
N LEU A 132 1.76 -1.03 -10.58
CA LEU A 132 2.24 -2.36 -10.24
C LEU A 132 3.24 -2.25 -9.09
N GLN A 133 3.04 -3.02 -8.03
CA GLN A 133 3.93 -3.04 -6.87
C GLN A 133 4.47 -4.46 -6.72
N ALA A 134 5.81 -4.60 -6.69
CA ALA A 134 6.49 -5.88 -6.56
C ALA A 134 6.34 -6.53 -5.17
N ALA A 135 5.91 -5.74 -4.18
CA ALA A 135 5.54 -6.21 -2.85
C ALA A 135 4.02 -6.19 -2.72
N MET A 136 3.45 -7.08 -1.88
CA MET A 136 2.07 -6.96 -1.42
C MET A 136 1.84 -5.48 -1.09
N PRO A 137 0.93 -4.77 -1.79
CA PRO A 137 0.65 -3.39 -1.45
C PRO A 137 0.31 -3.40 0.02
N THR A 138 1.16 -2.80 0.84
CA THR A 138 0.70 -2.42 2.16
C THR A 138 -0.41 -1.45 1.82
N ALA A 139 -1.66 -1.89 1.98
CA ALA A 139 -2.83 -1.08 1.73
C ALA A 139 -2.87 0.02 2.79
N THR A 140 -1.95 0.95 2.72
CA THR A 140 -2.02 2.22 3.41
C THR A 140 -2.46 3.21 2.36
N ALA A 141 -3.77 3.19 2.06
CA ALA A 141 -4.43 4.42 1.66
C ALA A 141 -4.38 5.35 2.89
N SER A 142 -3.28 6.08 3.04
CA SER A 142 -3.29 7.23 3.94
C SER A 142 -4.02 8.33 3.19
N SER A 143 -5.33 8.37 3.38
CA SER A 143 -6.11 9.52 2.95
C SER A 143 -5.50 10.76 3.61
N THR A 144 -5.14 11.78 2.83
CA THR A 144 -4.89 13.11 3.41
C THR A 144 -6.16 13.69 4.03
N ALA A 145 -7.34 13.11 3.73
CA ALA A 145 -8.53 13.33 4.52
C ALA A 145 -8.43 12.51 5.81
N ASN A 146 -7.96 13.17 6.87
CA ASN A 146 -8.18 12.75 8.24
C ASN A 146 -9.70 12.62 8.45
N ILE A 147 -10.25 11.40 8.41
CA ILE A 147 -11.55 11.17 9.02
C ILE A 147 -11.31 11.33 10.51
N SER A 148 -11.71 12.47 11.07
CA SER A 148 -11.68 12.64 12.51
C SER A 148 -12.54 11.54 13.10
N LEU A 149 -11.94 10.52 13.72
CA LEU A 149 -12.67 9.70 14.68
C LEU A 149 -13.27 10.71 15.67
N GLY A 150 -14.56 10.56 15.97
CA GLY A 150 -15.27 11.47 16.86
C GLY A 150 -14.44 11.72 18.11
N GLY A 151 -14.12 12.98 18.39
CA GLY A 151 -13.31 13.33 19.56
C GLY A 151 -14.07 12.93 20.82
N PHE A 152 -13.55 11.97 21.57
CA PHE A 152 -14.08 11.65 22.88
C PHE A 152 -13.62 12.74 23.86
N THR A 153 -14.57 13.53 24.36
CA THR A 153 -14.30 14.48 25.45
C THR A 153 -14.63 13.81 26.77
N TYR A 154 -13.64 13.69 27.65
CA TYR A 154 -13.82 13.19 29.00
C TYR A 154 -13.75 14.35 29.98
N ALA A 155 -14.82 14.55 30.75
CA ALA A 155 -14.80 15.53 31.83
C ALA A 155 -14.00 14.97 33.01
N THR A 156 -12.97 15.70 33.42
CA THR A 156 -12.28 15.43 34.68
C THR A 156 -13.11 15.94 35.86
N ARG A 157 -12.74 15.53 37.07
CA ARG A 157 -13.28 16.15 38.30
C ARG A 157 -12.77 17.59 38.41
N GLN A 158 -13.45 18.39 39.22
CA GLN A 158 -12.97 19.73 39.56
C GLN A 158 -11.58 19.64 40.23
N LEU A 159 -10.59 20.32 39.64
CA LEU A 159 -9.20 20.34 40.12
C LEU A 159 -8.89 21.56 40.98
N VAL A 160 -9.53 22.70 40.70
CA VAL A 160 -9.30 23.98 41.39
C VAL A 160 -10.62 24.71 41.65
N THR A 161 -10.62 25.60 42.63
CA THR A 161 -11.71 26.57 42.90
C THR A 161 -11.33 27.95 42.33
N ASN A 162 -12.25 28.92 42.37
CA ASN A 162 -12.01 30.29 41.87
C ASN A 162 -10.72 30.93 42.38
N ALA A 163 -10.32 30.65 43.62
CA ALA A 163 -9.10 31.19 44.21
C ALA A 163 -7.82 30.80 43.44
N ASN A 164 -7.85 29.71 42.67
CA ASN A 164 -6.67 29.12 42.02
C ASN A 164 -6.82 28.99 40.49
N ILE A 165 -7.74 29.74 39.87
CA ILE A 165 -7.95 29.68 38.41
C ILE A 165 -6.72 30.21 37.64
N ASP A 166 -6.08 31.27 38.17
CA ASP A 166 -4.90 31.93 37.59
C ASP A 166 -3.72 32.00 38.58
N ASN A 167 -3.89 31.43 39.77
CA ASN A 167 -2.81 31.30 40.75
C ASN A 167 -2.15 29.91 40.67
N PRO A 168 -0.91 29.76 41.17
CA PRO A 168 -0.28 28.45 41.32
C PRO A 168 -1.18 27.50 42.10
N ILE A 169 -1.26 26.25 41.64
CA ILE A 169 -2.11 25.24 42.29
C ILE A 169 -1.48 24.86 43.64
N PRO A 170 -2.20 24.99 44.77
CA PRO A 170 -1.69 24.57 46.07
C PRO A 170 -1.35 23.07 46.09
N GLY A 171 -0.18 22.73 46.64
CA GLY A 171 0.29 21.35 46.75
C GLY A 171 1.00 20.80 45.51
N LEU A 172 1.07 21.55 44.40
CA LEU A 172 1.98 21.25 43.31
C LEU A 172 3.33 21.92 43.53
N SER A 173 4.40 21.18 43.23
CA SER A 173 5.78 21.64 43.34
C SER A 173 6.53 21.39 42.03
N ALA A 174 7.60 22.15 41.79
CA ALA A 174 8.47 21.93 40.63
C ALA A 174 9.19 20.57 40.69
N SER A 175 9.32 19.94 41.86
CA SER A 175 9.87 18.60 42.01
C SER A 175 8.88 17.47 41.73
N SER A 176 7.62 17.79 41.44
CA SER A 176 6.59 16.78 41.18
C SER A 176 6.66 16.28 39.74
N SER A 177 6.55 14.97 39.55
CA SER A 177 6.46 14.35 38.23
C SER A 177 5.42 13.24 38.22
N PHE A 178 4.82 12.98 37.07
CA PHE A 178 3.89 11.87 36.86
C PHE A 178 3.93 11.39 35.41
N THR A 179 3.31 10.25 35.13
CA THR A 179 3.26 9.65 33.79
C THR A 179 1.83 9.66 33.26
N ILE A 180 1.68 10.00 31.99
CA ILE A 180 0.42 9.85 31.24
C ILE A 180 0.59 8.67 30.28
N THR A 181 -0.13 7.59 30.53
CA THR A 181 -0.15 6.45 29.60
C THR A 181 -1.22 6.67 28.52
N VAL A 182 -0.78 6.72 27.26
CA VAL A 182 -1.65 6.80 26.09
C VAL A 182 -1.72 5.43 25.42
N LYS A 183 -2.93 4.90 25.23
CA LYS A 183 -3.15 3.63 24.52
C LYS A 183 -3.67 3.88 23.11
N LYS A 184 -2.93 3.44 22.08
CA LYS A 184 -3.28 3.58 20.66
C LYS A 184 -3.12 2.25 19.94
N GLY A 185 -4.18 1.75 19.30
CA GLY A 185 -4.13 0.50 18.52
C GLY A 185 -3.68 -0.72 19.34
N GLY A 186 -4.00 -0.76 20.64
CA GLY A 186 -3.56 -1.83 21.54
C GLY A 186 -2.19 -1.62 22.19
N VAL A 187 -1.38 -0.68 21.70
CA VAL A 187 -0.06 -0.34 22.24
C VAL A 187 -0.20 0.76 23.30
N ALA A 188 0.45 0.59 24.45
CA ALA A 188 0.55 1.60 25.48
C ALA A 188 1.90 2.33 25.37
N THR A 189 1.86 3.66 25.47
CA THR A 189 3.05 4.52 25.45
C THR A 189 2.95 5.48 26.62
N ASP A 190 4.05 5.58 27.37
CA ASP A 190 4.14 6.41 28.55
C ASP A 190 4.79 7.75 28.23
N VAL A 191 4.10 8.84 28.56
CA VAL A 191 4.57 10.21 28.41
C VAL A 191 4.91 10.75 29.80
N ALA A 192 6.20 11.00 30.04
CA ALA A 192 6.68 11.53 31.31
C ALA A 192 6.40 13.04 31.42
N ILE A 193 5.78 13.45 32.52
CA ILE A 193 5.49 14.85 32.83
C ILE A 193 6.30 15.25 34.06
N ASP A 194 7.36 16.01 33.83
CA ASP A 194 8.15 16.67 34.87
C ASP A 194 7.71 18.13 35.03
N LEU A 195 7.19 18.50 36.21
CA LEU A 195 6.72 19.86 36.46
C LEU A 195 7.84 20.88 36.63
N SER A 196 9.09 20.44 36.77
CA SER A 196 10.25 21.34 36.80
C SER A 196 10.44 22.08 35.47
N GLN A 197 9.93 21.50 34.38
CA GLN A 197 10.06 22.00 33.02
C GLN A 197 8.90 22.91 32.60
N VAL A 198 7.94 23.15 33.49
CA VAL A 198 6.83 24.08 33.22
C VAL A 198 7.36 25.50 33.23
N SER A 199 7.13 26.25 32.15
CA SER A 199 7.49 27.65 32.07
C SER A 199 6.52 28.52 32.88
N GLY A 200 7.06 29.35 33.77
CA GLY A 200 6.28 30.26 34.61
C GLY A 200 5.66 29.59 35.85
N PRO A 201 4.69 30.26 36.51
CA PRO A 201 4.06 29.72 37.71
C PRO A 201 3.26 28.44 37.40
N LEU A 202 3.17 27.51 38.36
CA LEU A 202 2.42 26.23 38.22
C LEU A 202 0.89 26.42 38.28
N THR A 203 0.38 27.32 37.45
CA THR A 203 -1.06 27.50 37.23
C THR A 203 -1.60 26.32 36.42
N LEU A 204 -2.92 26.08 36.50
CA LEU A 204 -3.56 25.03 35.71
C LEU A 204 -3.36 25.24 34.20
N GLY A 205 -3.30 26.50 33.75
CA GLY A 205 -3.06 26.84 32.35
C GLY A 205 -1.66 26.42 31.88
N ASN A 206 -0.62 26.76 32.64
CA ASN A 206 0.77 26.47 32.27
C ASN A 206 1.05 24.96 32.32
N VAL A 207 0.52 24.27 33.33
CA VAL A 207 0.65 22.80 33.44
C VAL A 207 -0.05 22.11 32.27
N VAL A 208 -1.27 22.51 31.92
CA VAL A 208 -1.99 21.95 30.75
C VAL A 208 -1.25 22.24 29.45
N SER A 209 -0.70 23.44 29.29
CA SER A 209 0.11 23.80 28.11
C SER A 209 1.33 22.89 27.97
N TYR A 210 2.07 22.68 29.06
CA TYR A 210 3.24 21.80 29.08
C TYR A 210 2.90 20.33 28.80
N ILE A 211 1.83 19.80 29.40
CA ILE A 211 1.34 18.44 29.11
C ILE A 211 1.04 18.29 27.62
N ASN A 212 0.36 19.27 27.03
CA ASN A 212 0.01 19.25 25.62
C ASN A 212 1.25 19.33 24.71
N SER A 213 2.31 20.04 25.10
CA SER A 213 3.57 20.05 24.33
C SER A 213 4.27 18.70 24.38
N GLN A 214 4.31 18.03 25.53
CA GLN A 214 4.90 16.68 25.65
C GLN A 214 4.11 15.65 24.82
N LEU A 215 2.77 15.67 24.93
CA LEU A 215 1.91 14.79 24.11
C LEU A 215 2.09 15.03 22.61
N ALA A 216 2.25 16.29 22.19
CA ALA A 216 2.48 16.63 20.79
C ALA A 216 3.86 16.19 20.30
N ALA A 217 4.92 16.35 21.12
CA ALA A 217 6.27 15.90 20.81
C ALA A 217 6.33 14.38 20.58
N ASP A 218 5.57 13.62 21.37
CA ASP A 218 5.44 12.16 21.23
C ASP A 218 4.44 11.74 20.13
N GLY A 219 3.92 12.69 19.35
CA GLY A 219 3.07 12.42 18.18
C GLY A 219 1.61 12.08 18.49
N PHE A 220 1.12 12.38 19.70
CA PHE A 220 -0.28 12.19 20.07
C PHE A 220 -1.13 13.40 19.68
N SER A 221 -2.39 13.14 19.29
CA SER A 221 -3.39 14.20 19.02
C SER A 221 -4.30 14.49 20.22
N THR A 222 -4.26 13.65 21.27
CA THR A 222 -5.00 13.88 22.53
C THR A 222 -4.51 15.16 23.20
N ARG A 223 -5.44 15.97 23.71
CA ARG A 223 -5.12 17.22 24.41
C ARG A 223 -5.93 17.35 25.69
N PHE A 224 -5.34 18.01 26.68
CA PHE A 224 -6.01 18.50 27.87
C PHE A 224 -6.50 19.92 27.64
N GLN A 225 -7.66 20.25 28.20
CA GLN A 225 -8.23 21.59 28.16
C GLN A 225 -8.65 22.02 29.56
N LYS A 226 -8.30 23.25 29.95
CA LYS A 226 -8.88 23.92 31.12
C LYS A 226 -10.32 24.31 30.76
N VAL A 227 -11.30 23.73 31.44
CA VAL A 227 -12.71 24.13 31.36
C VAL A 227 -13.11 24.78 32.67
N GLN A 228 -13.71 25.96 32.61
CA GLN A 228 -14.30 26.63 33.76
C GLN A 228 -15.82 26.43 33.69
N LYS A 229 -16.43 25.91 34.76
CA LYS A 229 -17.87 25.66 34.82
C LYS A 229 -18.43 26.32 36.07
N GLY A 230 -19.38 27.23 35.87
CA GLY A 230 -20.02 27.99 36.94
C GLY A 230 -19.30 29.30 37.22
N GLY A 231 -19.92 30.40 36.78
CA GLY A 231 -19.94 31.62 37.56
C GLY A 231 -21.35 31.72 38.10
N THR A 232 -21.53 31.80 39.43
CA THR A 232 -22.67 32.59 39.89
C THR A 232 -22.40 33.98 39.33
N ALA A 233 -23.32 34.54 38.54
CA ALA A 233 -23.23 35.93 38.17
C ALA A 233 -23.03 36.72 39.45
N THR A 234 -21.84 37.27 39.67
CA THR A 234 -21.71 38.38 40.61
C THR A 234 -22.62 39.43 40.00
N SER A 235 -23.80 39.59 40.60
CA SER A 235 -24.73 40.67 40.31
C SER A 235 -23.92 41.91 40.01
N ASN A 236 -24.19 42.54 38.86
CA ASN A 236 -23.66 43.86 38.49
C ASN A 236 -24.23 44.94 39.43
N THR A 237 -24.11 44.77 40.74
CA THR A 237 -24.33 45.83 41.71
C THR A 237 -23.02 46.59 41.83
N GLY A 238 -22.65 47.32 40.76
CA GLY A 238 -21.61 48.35 40.82
C GLY A 238 -20.39 48.21 39.91
N ALA A 239 -20.42 47.45 38.82
CA ALA A 239 -19.32 47.48 37.84
C ALA A 239 -19.31 48.82 37.07
N THR A 240 -18.55 49.80 37.55
CA THR A 240 -18.01 50.90 36.72
C THR A 240 -16.80 50.35 35.97
N TYR A 241 -16.88 50.35 34.64
CA TYR A 241 -15.72 50.10 33.78
C TYR A 241 -14.85 51.35 33.75
N GLY A 242 -13.58 51.18 34.13
CA GLY A 242 -12.47 52.12 33.98
C GLY A 242 -11.21 51.34 33.66
#